data_AF-A0A2G4SGI8-F1
#
_entry.id   AF-A0A2G4SGI8-F1
#
_cell.length_a   1.000
_cell.length_b   1.000
_cell.length_c   1.000
_cell.angle_alpha   90.00
_cell.angle_beta   90.00
_cell.angle_gamma   90.00
#
_symmetry.space_group_name_H-M   'P 1'
#
loop_
_entity.id
_entity.type
_entity.pdbx_description
1 polymer ?
#
loop_
_entity_poly.entity_id
_entity_poly.type
_entity_poly.pdbx_seq_one_letter_code
_entity_poly.pdbx_strand_id
1 'polypeptide(L)'
;MSTKAKTVVDNFSIHGNAIKDVYDVPMSAINRPIPSQLDREKVEHMKTVLQTPEREQELTPIDVHHVEYKGQDYYFAFGGCHRWAASKELGKETIRAKLIDTPASVINTYLGSSSPFKE
;
A
#
# COMPACT_ATOMS: atom_id res chain seq x y z
N MET A 1 -37.88 -0.76 -2.26
CA MET A 1 -36.59 -0.56 -2.96
C MET A 1 -35.56 -0.26 -1.89
N SER A 2 -34.70 -1.23 -1.57
CA SER A 2 -33.76 -1.12 -0.44
C SER A 2 -32.46 -0.50 -0.93
N THR A 3 -32.18 0.74 -0.50
CA THR A 3 -30.92 1.43 -0.77
C THR A 3 -29.83 0.80 0.11
N LYS A 4 -28.94 0.01 -0.51
CA LYS A 4 -27.77 -0.55 0.17
C LYS A 4 -26.83 0.62 0.51
N ALA A 5 -26.69 0.90 1.80
CA ALA A 5 -25.73 1.87 2.30
C ALA A 5 -24.32 1.50 1.82
N LYS A 6 -23.62 2.49 1.26
CA LYS A 6 -22.24 2.37 0.79
C LYS A 6 -21.36 2.05 2.02
N THR A 7 -20.97 0.78 2.17
CA THR A 7 -20.08 0.36 3.27
C THR A 7 -18.78 1.15 3.12
N VAL A 8 -18.55 2.11 4.02
CA VAL A 8 -17.25 2.74 4.18
C VAL A 8 -16.33 1.60 4.61
N VAL A 9 -15.43 1.19 3.72
CA VAL A 9 -14.48 0.13 4.02
C VAL A 9 -13.57 0.70 5.10
N ASP A 10 -13.75 0.25 6.34
CA ASP A 10 -12.89 0.64 7.45
C ASP A 10 -11.45 0.36 7.04
N ASN A 11 -10.65 1.42 6.99
CA ASN A 11 -9.25 1.31 6.63
C ASN A 11 -8.53 0.65 7.81
N PHE A 12 -8.41 -0.68 7.82
CA PHE A 12 -7.69 -1.46 8.85
C PHE A 12 -6.17 -1.17 8.91
N SER A 13 -5.72 -0.08 8.29
CA SER A 13 -4.37 0.43 8.40
C SER A 13 -4.13 1.04 9.78
N ILE A 14 -3.05 0.62 10.42
CA ILE A 14 -2.57 1.21 11.67
C ILE A 14 -1.92 2.60 11.47
N HIS A 15 -1.44 2.92 10.26
CA HIS A 15 -0.66 4.14 10.00
C HIS A 15 -1.43 5.20 9.19
N GLY A 16 -2.24 4.78 8.22
CA GLY A 16 -2.89 5.66 7.24
C GLY A 16 -4.35 5.99 7.57
N ASN A 17 -4.84 5.70 8.78
CA ASN A 17 -6.26 5.86 9.09
C ASN A 17 -6.72 7.33 9.10
N ALA A 18 -5.83 8.26 9.49
CA ALA A 18 -6.11 9.70 9.48
C ALA A 18 -5.95 10.35 8.09
N ILE A 19 -5.27 9.68 7.16
CA ILE A 19 -4.95 10.24 5.84
C ILE A 19 -6.12 10.00 4.88
N LYS A 20 -6.60 11.09 4.29
CA LYS A 20 -7.74 11.09 3.36
C LYS A 20 -7.30 11.06 1.91
N ASP A 21 -6.16 11.65 1.59
CA ASP A 21 -5.68 11.74 0.22
C ASP A 21 -5.13 10.40 -0.25
N VAL A 22 -5.56 10.01 -1.45
CA VAL A 22 -5.20 8.75 -2.11
C VAL A 22 -4.61 9.09 -3.46
N TYR A 23 -3.46 8.51 -3.76
CA TYR A 23 -2.69 8.73 -4.96
C TYR A 23 -2.50 7.42 -5.73
N ASP A 24 -2.39 7.50 -7.05
CA ASP A 24 -1.94 6.39 -7.88
C ASP A 24 -0.42 6.42 -7.96
N VAL A 25 0.23 5.59 -7.15
CA VAL A 25 1.69 5.58 -7.01
C VAL A 25 2.29 4.54 -7.95
N PRO A 26 3.33 4.86 -8.74
CA PRO A 26 4.03 3.89 -9.56
C PRO A 26 4.54 2.73 -8.72
N MET A 27 4.21 1.50 -9.11
CA MET A 27 4.68 0.30 -8.41
C MET A 27 6.20 0.16 -8.46
N SER A 28 6.85 0.69 -9.50
CA SER A 28 8.31 0.70 -9.61
C SER A 28 9.01 1.59 -8.57
N ALA A 29 8.32 2.57 -7.99
CA ALA A 29 8.89 3.49 -7.00
C ALA A 29 8.83 2.95 -5.56
N ILE A 30 7.99 1.94 -5.29
CA ILE A 30 7.72 1.48 -3.92
C ILE A 30 8.66 0.32 -3.55
N ASN A 31 9.46 0.55 -2.51
CA ASN A 31 10.35 -0.44 -1.93
C ASN A 31 9.58 -1.37 -0.96
N ARG A 32 9.74 -2.68 -1.15
CA ARG A 32 9.15 -3.72 -0.29
C ARG A 32 10.23 -4.62 0.29
N PRO A 33 10.92 -4.18 1.35
CA PRO A 33 12.10 -4.86 1.88
C PRO A 33 11.80 -6.17 2.62
N ILE A 34 10.55 -6.38 3.05
CA ILE A 34 10.14 -7.57 3.81
C ILE A 34 9.40 -8.53 2.87
N PRO A 35 9.80 -9.82 2.81
CA PRO A 35 9.10 -10.81 2.02
C PRO A 35 7.66 -10.97 2.50
N SER A 36 6.73 -11.06 1.55
CA SER A 36 5.30 -11.14 1.85
C SER A 36 4.85 -12.58 2.04
N GLN A 37 4.09 -12.85 3.10
CA GLN A 37 3.28 -14.07 3.19
C GLN A 37 1.96 -13.84 2.47
N LEU A 38 1.69 -14.66 1.46
CA LEU A 38 0.53 -14.52 0.59
C LEU A 38 -0.41 -15.71 0.73
N ASP A 39 -1.69 -15.39 0.77
CA ASP A 39 -2.79 -16.33 0.67
C ASP A 39 -3.31 -16.22 -0.76
N ARG A 40 -3.20 -17.31 -1.52
CA ARG A 40 -3.49 -17.30 -2.96
C ARG A 40 -4.95 -16.98 -3.22
N GLU A 41 -5.87 -17.49 -2.40
CA GLU A 41 -7.30 -17.27 -2.58
C GLU A 41 -7.65 -15.78 -2.44
N LYS A 42 -7.05 -15.11 -1.44
CA LYS A 42 -7.21 -13.66 -1.26
C LYS A 42 -6.65 -12.85 -2.42
N VAL A 43 -5.51 -13.27 -2.99
CA VAL A 43 -4.93 -12.60 -4.16
C VAL A 43 -5.87 -12.72 -5.37
N GLU A 44 -6.41 -13.91 -5.65
CA GLU A 44 -7.35 -14.09 -6.77
C GLU A 44 -8.66 -13.32 -6.56
N HIS A 45 -9.17 -13.27 -5.34
CA HIS A 45 -10.33 -12.44 -5.01
C HIS A 45 -10.05 -10.95 -5.30
N MET A 46 -8.92 -10.43 -4.83
CA MET A 46 -8.52 -9.04 -5.09
C MET A 46 -8.32 -8.76 -6.58
N LYS A 47 -7.76 -9.70 -7.34
CA LYS A 47 -7.66 -9.58 -8.80
C LYS A 47 -9.02 -9.45 -9.45
N THR A 48 -9.99 -10.27 -9.02
CA THR A 48 -11.37 -10.20 -9.50
C THR A 48 -11.99 -8.82 -9.24
N VAL A 49 -11.76 -8.25 -8.05
CA VAL A 49 -12.22 -6.90 -7.71
C VAL A 49 -11.56 -5.85 -8.60
N LEU A 50 -10.23 -5.92 -8.80
CA LEU A 50 -9.45 -4.98 -9.62
C LEU A 50 -9.75 -5.04 -11.13
N GLN A 51 -10.23 -6.18 -11.62
CA GLN A 51 -10.64 -6.36 -13.02
C GLN A 51 -12.09 -5.95 -13.26
N THR A 52 -12.90 -5.84 -12.21
CA THR A 52 -14.29 -5.42 -12.35
C THR A 52 -14.38 -3.88 -12.35
N PRO A 53 -14.97 -3.26 -13.39
CA PRO A 53 -15.15 -1.81 -13.43
C PRO A 53 -15.85 -1.28 -12.18
N GLU A 54 -15.45 -0.09 -11.72
CA GLU A 54 -16.03 0.63 -10.57
C GLU A 54 -15.89 -0.03 -9.19
N ARG A 55 -15.37 -1.27 -9.11
CA ARG A 55 -15.18 -2.00 -7.84
C ARG A 55 -13.82 -1.80 -7.19
N GLU A 56 -12.89 -1.13 -7.88
CA GLU A 56 -11.56 -0.84 -7.32
C GLU A 56 -11.62 -0.08 -5.98
N GLN A 57 -12.66 0.73 -5.77
CA GLN A 57 -12.89 1.46 -4.52
C GLN A 57 -13.26 0.56 -3.33
N GLU A 58 -13.66 -0.69 -3.58
CA GLU A 58 -13.92 -1.69 -2.53
C GLU A 58 -12.62 -2.14 -1.85
N LEU A 59 -11.48 -2.04 -2.54
CA LEU A 59 -10.18 -2.28 -1.93
C LEU A 59 -9.68 -1.01 -1.27
N THR A 60 -9.28 -1.14 -0.01
CA THR A 60 -8.60 -0.06 0.70
C THR A 60 -7.24 0.22 0.04
N PRO A 61 -6.85 1.49 -0.08
CA PRO A 61 -5.50 1.84 -0.52
C PRO A 61 -4.43 1.21 0.38
N ILE A 62 -3.24 0.97 -0.18
CA ILE A 62 -2.11 0.54 0.63
C ILE A 62 -1.49 1.75 1.35
N ASP A 63 -0.79 1.51 2.44
CA ASP A 63 0.01 2.55 3.08
C ASP A 63 1.42 2.55 2.52
N VAL A 64 1.88 3.73 2.12
CA VAL A 64 3.24 3.96 1.63
C VAL A 64 3.88 5.02 2.51
N HIS A 65 4.93 4.62 3.21
CA HIS A 65 5.77 5.53 3.98
C HIS A 65 6.65 6.32 3.03
N HIS A 66 6.50 7.64 3.07
CA HIS A 66 7.31 8.60 2.37
C HIS A 66 8.40 9.11 3.31
N VAL A 67 9.66 8.95 2.90
CA VAL A 67 10.83 9.26 3.73
C VAL A 67 11.75 10.13 2.91
N GLU A 68 11.90 11.39 3.33
CA GLU A 68 12.91 12.27 2.79
C GLU A 68 14.24 12.03 3.53
N TYR A 69 15.30 11.71 2.81
CA TYR A 69 16.64 11.52 3.38
C TYR A 69 17.72 12.04 2.44
N LYS A 70 18.58 12.93 2.94
CA LYS A 70 19.66 13.60 2.18
C LYS A 70 19.17 14.24 0.87
N GLY A 71 17.97 14.85 0.90
CA GLY A 71 17.37 15.52 -0.25
C GLY A 71 16.82 14.58 -1.32
N GLN A 72 16.58 13.30 -0.98
CA GLN A 72 15.97 12.31 -1.85
C GLN A 72 14.75 11.67 -1.19
N ASP A 73 13.73 11.38 -2.00
CA ASP A 73 12.50 10.75 -1.56
C ASP A 73 12.57 9.22 -1.72
N TYR A 74 12.16 8.52 -0.66
CA TYR A 74 12.06 7.07 -0.63
C TYR A 74 10.65 6.65 -0.24
N TYR A 75 10.10 5.68 -0.96
CA TYR A 75 8.77 5.15 -0.72
C TYR A 75 8.85 3.69 -0.25
N PHE A 76 8.25 3.37 0.89
CA PHE A 76 8.24 2.02 1.46
C PHE A 76 6.83 1.52 1.74
N ALA A 77 6.55 0.26 1.43
CA ALA A 77 5.31 -0.40 1.82
C ALA A 77 5.60 -1.70 2.60
N PHE A 78 5.15 -1.74 3.85
CA PHE A 78 5.26 -2.93 4.70
C PHE A 78 3.97 -3.76 4.70
N GLY A 79 2.82 -3.08 4.59
CA GLY A 79 1.49 -3.70 4.54
C GLY A 79 0.98 -3.98 3.13
N GLY A 80 -0.30 -4.34 3.05
CA GLY A 80 -1.02 -4.46 1.77
C GLY A 80 -0.46 -5.51 0.80
N CYS A 81 0.19 -6.56 1.29
CA CYS A 81 0.89 -7.54 0.47
C CYS A 81 0.00 -8.24 -0.56
N HIS A 82 -1.21 -8.68 -0.20
CA HIS A 82 -2.13 -9.32 -1.16
C HIS A 82 -2.62 -8.34 -2.24
N ARG A 83 -2.92 -7.09 -1.88
CA ARG A 83 -3.35 -6.03 -2.81
C ARG A 83 -2.23 -5.67 -3.79
N TRP A 84 -1.01 -5.60 -3.28
CA TRP A 84 0.19 -5.43 -4.09
C TRP A 84 0.40 -6.60 -5.05
N ALA A 85 0.35 -7.84 -4.55
CA ALA A 85 0.54 -9.03 -5.37
C ALA A 85 -0.51 -9.12 -6.49
N ALA A 86 -1.78 -8.86 -6.16
CA ALA A 86 -2.86 -8.82 -7.14
C ALA A 86 -2.60 -7.77 -8.24
N SER A 87 -2.23 -6.55 -7.87
CA SER A 87 -1.92 -5.48 -8.83
C SER A 87 -0.71 -5.83 -9.70
N LYS A 88 0.34 -6.41 -9.09
CA LYS A 88 1.57 -6.84 -9.77
C LYS A 88 1.29 -7.95 -10.79
N GLU A 89 0.53 -8.97 -10.42
CA GLU A 89 0.18 -10.09 -11.31
C GLU A 89 -0.72 -9.68 -12.47
N LEU A 90 -1.54 -8.64 -12.28
CA LEU A 90 -2.35 -8.03 -13.34
C LEU A 90 -1.54 -7.08 -14.23
N GLY A 91 -0.25 -6.87 -13.96
CA GLY A 91 0.59 -5.97 -14.73
C GLY A 91 0.20 -4.49 -14.61
N LYS A 92 -0.40 -4.09 -13.48
CA LYS A 92 -0.72 -2.68 -13.22
C LYS A 92 0.57 -1.87 -13.06
N GLU A 93 0.61 -0.67 -13.65
CA GLU A 93 1.75 0.24 -13.52
C GLU A 93 1.73 1.01 -12.20
N THR A 94 0.53 1.31 -11.70
CA THR A 94 0.29 2.07 -10.47
C THR A 94 -0.56 1.29 -9.48
N ILE A 95 -0.52 1.71 -8.21
CA ILE A 95 -1.39 1.19 -7.16
C ILE A 95 -1.90 2.34 -6.29
N ARG A 96 -3.18 2.27 -5.91
CA ARG A 96 -3.81 3.23 -4.99
C ARG A 96 -3.15 3.15 -3.61
N ALA A 97 -2.58 4.26 -3.19
CA ALA A 97 -1.85 4.36 -1.93
C ALA A 97 -2.14 5.66 -1.17
N LYS A 98 -2.00 5.59 0.15
CA LYS A 98 -1.91 6.74 1.04
C LYS A 98 -0.45 6.99 1.37
N LEU A 99 0.02 8.20 1.11
CA LEU A 99 1.38 8.62 1.43
C LEU A 99 1.43 9.09 2.89
N ILE A 100 2.35 8.51 3.66
CA ILE A 100 2.54 8.79 5.09
C ILE A 100 3.95 9.34 5.29
N ASP A 101 4.06 10.63 5.58
CA ASP A 101 5.36 11.21 5.90
C ASP A 101 5.94 10.54 7.16
N THR A 102 7.11 9.95 7.00
CA THR A 102 7.70 9.04 7.96
C THR A 102 9.16 9.41 8.18
N PRO A 103 9.57 9.70 9.41
CA PRO A 103 10.99 9.92 9.73
C PRO A 103 11.82 8.66 9.41
N ALA A 104 13.05 8.86 8.93
CA ALA A 104 13.95 7.77 8.61
C ALA A 104 14.22 6.82 9.79
N SER A 105 14.18 7.33 11.03
CA SER A 105 14.31 6.53 12.26
C SER A 105 13.23 5.46 12.42
N VAL A 106 12.02 5.70 11.90
CA VAL A 106 10.93 4.71 11.88
C VAL A 106 11.29 3.57 10.94
N ILE A 107 11.83 3.86 9.75
CA ILE A 107 12.30 2.82 8.84
C ILE A 107 13.47 2.03 9.44
N ASN A 108 14.36 2.68 10.20
CA ASN A 108 15.42 2.00 10.94
C ASN A 108 14.86 0.96 11.91
N THR A 109 13.68 1.18 12.48
CA THR A 109 13.04 0.21 13.39
C THR A 109 12.55 -1.03 12.62
N TYR A 110 12.04 -0.86 11.40
CA TYR A 110 11.62 -1.98 10.55
C TYR A 110 12.79 -2.77 9.95
N LEU A 111 13.86 -2.08 9.53
CA LEU A 111 14.97 -2.69 8.79
C LEU A 111 16.18 -3.03 9.66
N GLY A 112 16.27 -2.49 10.88
CA GLY A 112 17.36 -2.72 11.80
C GLY A 112 18.72 -2.42 11.17
N SER A 113 19.62 -3.41 11.20
CA SER A 113 20.97 -3.28 10.65
C SER A 113 21.01 -3.07 9.13
N SER A 114 19.95 -3.47 8.41
CA SER A 114 19.84 -3.38 6.95
C SER A 114 19.33 -2.01 6.47
N SER A 115 19.02 -1.09 7.38
CA SER A 115 18.53 0.22 6.97
C SER A 115 19.61 1.06 6.27
N PRO A 116 19.30 1.67 5.11
CA PRO A 116 20.23 2.57 4.43
C PRO A 116 20.31 3.96 5.07
N PHE A 117 19.41 4.27 6.02
CA PHE A 117 19.27 5.60 6.62
C PHE A 117 20.05 5.79 7.93
N LYS A 118 21.21 5.15 8.03
CA LYS A 118 22.11 5.36 9.16
C LYS A 118 22.93 6.62 8.93
N GLU A 119 23.24 7.32 10.02
CA GLU A 119 24.21 8.43 10.01
C GLU A 119 25.62 7.92 9.68
#